data_AF-A0ABD0ZJ27-F1
#
_entry.id   AF-A0ABD0ZJ27-F1
#
_cell.length_a   1.000
_cell.length_b   1.000
_cell.length_c   1.000
_cell.angle_alpha   90.00
_cell.angle_beta   90.00
_cell.angle_gamma   90.00
#
_symmetry.space_group_name_H-M   'P 1'
#
loop_
_entity.id
_entity.type
_entity.pdbx_description
1 polymer ?
#
loop_
_entity_poly.entity_id
_entity_poly.type
_entity_poly.pdbx_seq_one_letter_code
_entity_poly.pdbx_strand_id
1 'polypeptide(L)'
;MIKNGVLHTSAKDGGNSKRRKLDEGSAQSSSSQVGVIGEDEAIGRPPGVKAAKATAKRSARKAAGLGNEESEKLLLECKKMWVIKQQDLAMREKLSKNKLLDSLLAKSEPLSDIEITLKNKLITDMLSNG
;
A
#
# COMPACT_ATOMS: atom_id res chain seq x y z
N MET A 1 45.41 -40.65 12.21
CA MET A 1 46.82 -40.26 12.49
C MET A 1 47.02 -38.82 12.00
N ILE A 2 47.54 -37.95 12.90
CA ILE A 2 48.30 -36.68 12.65
C ILE A 2 47.49 -35.52 12.01
N LYS A 3 46.94 -34.55 12.78
CA LYS A 3 47.51 -33.30 13.38
C LYS A 3 47.65 -32.10 12.40
N ASN A 4 46.81 -31.08 12.66
CA ASN A 4 47.00 -29.61 12.74
C ASN A 4 47.91 -28.83 11.76
N GLY A 5 47.47 -27.64 11.33
CA GLY A 5 48.36 -26.62 10.76
C GLY A 5 47.72 -25.28 10.32
N VAL A 6 47.53 -24.37 11.29
CA VAL A 6 47.77 -22.90 11.28
C VAL A 6 47.20 -21.98 10.18
N LEU A 7 46.61 -20.88 10.69
CA LEU A 7 46.05 -19.68 10.04
C LEU A 7 47.08 -18.84 9.26
N HIS A 8 46.63 -18.18 8.18
CA HIS A 8 47.14 -16.86 7.80
C HIS A 8 45.99 -15.94 7.37
N THR A 9 45.91 -14.79 8.03
CA THR A 9 45.07 -13.64 7.70
C THR A 9 45.71 -12.85 6.56
N SER A 10 44.89 -12.30 5.66
CA SER A 10 45.27 -11.11 4.89
C SER A 10 44.02 -10.33 4.52
N ALA A 11 43.93 -9.13 5.09
CA ALA A 11 42.93 -8.13 4.75
C ALA A 11 43.20 -7.61 3.33
N LYS A 12 42.16 -7.50 2.50
CA LYS A 12 42.24 -6.76 1.24
C LYS A 12 41.18 -5.67 1.24
N ASP A 13 41.69 -4.47 1.48
CA ASP A 13 41.02 -3.18 1.46
C ASP A 13 40.15 -3.00 0.20
N GLY A 14 38.86 -2.73 0.41
CA GLY A 14 37.84 -2.55 -0.61
C GLY A 14 37.89 -1.14 -1.18
N GLY A 15 38.88 -0.86 -2.03
CA GLY A 15 39.03 0.41 -2.73
C GLY A 15 37.90 0.65 -3.76
N ASN A 16 36.96 1.54 -3.41
CA ASN A 16 35.97 2.13 -4.30
C ASN A 16 36.64 2.99 -5.40
N SER A 17 36.78 2.46 -6.62
CA SER A 17 37.22 3.21 -7.81
C SER A 17 36.16 3.29 -8.90
N LYS A 18 35.31 4.30 -8.73
CA LYS A 18 34.79 5.25 -9.73
C LYS A 18 35.27 5.02 -11.19
N ARG A 19 34.30 4.70 -12.06
CA ARG A 19 34.27 4.83 -13.54
C ARG A 19 34.89 3.69 -14.36
N ARG A 20 34.03 2.94 -15.06
CA ARG A 20 34.39 2.31 -16.34
C ARG A 20 33.68 3.03 -17.48
N LYS A 21 34.47 3.33 -18.50
CA LYS A 21 34.14 4.02 -19.74
C LYS A 21 33.17 3.16 -20.55
N LEU A 22 32.07 3.75 -21.04
CA LEU A 22 31.26 3.14 -22.10
C LEU A 22 31.73 3.78 -23.40
N ASP A 23 32.30 2.93 -24.24
CA ASP A 23 32.80 3.23 -25.58
C ASP A 23 31.65 3.43 -26.57
N GLU A 24 31.92 4.28 -27.55
CA GLU A 24 31.05 4.78 -28.62
C GLU A 24 30.57 3.65 -29.54
N GLY A 25 29.26 3.59 -29.82
CA GLY A 25 28.71 2.49 -30.61
C GLY A 25 27.27 2.71 -31.07
N SER A 26 27.07 3.72 -31.92
CA SER A 26 26.14 3.74 -33.07
C SER A 26 24.70 3.24 -32.89
N ALA A 27 23.74 4.17 -32.94
CA ALA A 27 22.56 4.05 -33.79
C ALA A 27 21.91 5.41 -34.02
N GLN A 28 21.72 5.73 -35.30
CA GLN A 28 21.27 6.99 -35.88
C GLN A 28 19.86 7.40 -35.47
N SER A 29 19.62 8.71 -35.32
CA SER A 29 18.49 9.39 -35.97
C SER A 29 18.64 10.90 -35.96
N SER A 30 18.61 11.47 -37.16
CA SER A 30 18.65 12.89 -37.48
C SER A 30 17.36 13.61 -37.07
N SER A 31 17.51 14.78 -36.47
CA SER A 31 16.72 15.95 -36.86
C SER A 31 17.50 17.22 -36.50
N SER A 32 17.79 18.00 -37.53
CA SER A 32 18.60 19.20 -37.51
C SER A 32 17.80 20.41 -37.06
N GLN A 33 18.28 21.14 -36.05
CA GLN A 33 18.22 22.60 -36.03
C GLN A 33 19.51 23.15 -35.40
N VAL A 34 20.28 23.87 -36.22
CA VAL A 34 21.48 24.60 -35.81
C VAL A 34 21.05 26.01 -35.40
N GLY A 35 21.56 26.48 -34.27
CA GLY A 35 21.84 27.89 -34.05
C GLY A 35 21.20 28.49 -32.79
N VAL A 36 21.96 28.51 -31.69
CA VAL A 36 22.65 29.71 -31.16
C VAL A 36 22.96 29.47 -29.68
N ILE A 37 24.21 29.76 -29.33
CA ILE A 37 24.78 29.77 -27.98
C ILE A 37 24.05 30.82 -27.14
N GLY A 38 23.55 30.44 -25.97
CA GLY A 38 23.04 31.39 -24.99
C GLY A 38 22.43 30.66 -23.81
N GLU A 39 23.15 30.69 -22.69
CA GLU A 39 22.69 30.48 -21.31
C GLU A 39 21.84 29.24 -20.95
N ASP A 40 22.40 28.46 -20.02
CA ASP A 40 21.79 27.38 -19.25
C ASP A 40 20.59 27.88 -18.42
N GLU A 41 19.50 28.24 -19.09
CA GLU A 41 18.21 28.37 -18.45
C GLU A 41 17.65 26.96 -18.27
N ALA A 42 17.99 26.39 -17.11
CA ALA A 42 17.43 25.15 -16.62
C ALA A 42 15.90 25.31 -16.50
N ILE A 43 15.18 25.01 -17.58
CA ILE A 43 13.73 24.76 -17.56
C ILE A 43 13.53 23.53 -16.68
N GLY A 44 13.32 23.81 -15.39
CA GLY A 44 13.14 22.84 -14.33
C GLY A 44 11.92 21.98 -14.61
N ARG A 45 12.15 20.69 -14.77
CA ARG A 45 11.13 19.64 -14.94
C ARG A 45 9.97 19.83 -13.95
N PRO A 46 8.71 19.58 -14.34
CA PRO A 46 7.55 19.82 -13.49
C PRO A 46 7.63 19.03 -12.16
N PRO A 47 7.30 19.67 -11.02
CA PRO A 47 7.42 19.07 -9.69
C PRO A 47 6.27 18.09 -9.45
N GLY A 48 6.45 16.83 -9.80
CA GLY A 48 5.39 15.82 -9.61
C GLY A 48 5.81 14.57 -8.86
N VAL A 49 6.96 14.00 -9.19
CA VAL A 49 7.23 12.59 -8.83
C VAL A 49 8.33 12.43 -7.79
N LYS A 50 9.32 13.34 -7.74
CA LYS A 50 10.44 13.27 -6.78
C LYS A 50 10.09 13.84 -5.40
N ALA A 51 9.21 14.84 -5.33
CA ALA A 51 8.75 15.42 -4.06
C ALA A 51 7.83 14.46 -3.29
N ALA A 52 6.87 13.83 -3.97
CA ALA A 52 5.93 12.88 -3.35
C ALA A 52 6.63 11.65 -2.74
N LYS A 53 7.71 11.15 -3.36
CA LYS A 53 8.48 10.02 -2.81
C LYS A 53 9.38 10.44 -1.64
N ALA A 54 9.85 11.68 -1.60
CA ALA A 54 10.66 12.21 -0.50
C ALA A 54 9.81 12.50 0.75
N THR A 55 8.58 12.99 0.60
CA THR A 55 7.65 13.21 1.73
C THR A 55 7.21 11.90 2.37
N ALA A 56 6.89 10.87 1.58
CA ALA A 56 6.53 9.54 2.07
C ALA A 56 7.65 8.86 2.90
N LYS A 57 8.92 9.09 2.57
CA LYS A 57 10.05 8.56 3.34
C LYS A 57 10.32 9.32 4.65
N ARG A 58 9.79 10.55 4.78
CA ARG A 58 9.96 11.39 5.98
C ARG A 58 8.87 11.14 7.01
N SER A 59 7.64 10.85 6.59
CA SER A 59 6.53 10.47 7.49
C SER A 59 6.78 9.13 8.21
N ALA A 60 7.32 8.12 7.53
CA ALA A 60 7.68 6.84 8.16
C ALA A 60 8.81 6.98 9.21
N ARG A 61 9.77 7.87 8.99
CA ARG A 61 10.84 8.15 9.97
C ARG A 61 10.37 9.04 11.12
N LYS A 62 9.43 9.95 10.88
CA LYS A 62 8.87 10.79 11.93
C LYS A 62 8.14 9.93 12.96
N ALA A 63 7.37 8.93 12.53
CA ALA A 63 6.72 7.96 13.43
C ALA A 63 7.71 7.17 14.31
N ALA A 64 8.90 6.83 13.80
CA ALA A 64 9.95 6.15 14.55
C ALA A 64 10.75 7.06 15.51
N GLY A 65 10.47 8.37 15.52
CA GLY A 65 11.10 9.36 16.40
C GLY A 65 10.11 10.29 17.09
N LEU A 66 8.82 9.93 17.10
CA LEU A 66 7.82 10.60 17.93
C LEU A 66 8.11 10.25 19.39
N GLY A 67 7.96 11.22 20.29
CA GLY A 67 7.96 10.96 21.72
C GLY A 67 6.86 9.97 22.09
N ASN A 68 6.98 9.35 23.26
CA ASN A 68 6.03 8.35 23.73
C ASN A 68 4.57 8.87 23.66
N GLU A 69 4.37 10.16 23.99
CA GLU A 69 3.04 10.80 23.99
C GLU A 69 2.39 10.88 22.59
N GLU A 70 3.08 11.34 21.55
CA GLU A 70 2.51 11.35 20.20
C GLU A 70 2.28 9.94 19.66
N SER A 71 3.12 8.96 20.00
CA SER A 71 2.90 7.57 19.60
C SER A 71 1.67 6.95 20.28
N GLU A 72 1.46 7.24 21.57
CA GLU A 72 0.27 6.82 22.32
C GLU A 72 -0.99 7.48 21.75
N LYS A 73 -0.93 8.77 21.42
CA LYS A 73 -2.04 9.50 20.77
C LYS A 73 -2.41 8.89 19.42
N LEU A 74 -1.43 8.50 18.60
CA LEU A 74 -1.69 7.81 17.33
C LEU A 74 -2.31 6.42 17.54
N LEU A 75 -1.84 5.67 18.53
CA LEU A 75 -2.43 4.37 18.88
C LEU A 75 -3.89 4.55 19.30
N LEU A 76 -4.18 5.56 20.14
CA LEU A 76 -5.53 5.84 20.62
C LEU A 76 -6.47 6.20 19.47
N GLU A 77 -6.01 6.99 18.51
CA GLU A 77 -6.78 7.33 17.31
C GLU A 77 -7.01 6.10 16.41
N CYS A 78 -5.98 5.27 16.20
CA CYS A 78 -6.12 4.00 15.48
C CYS A 78 -7.14 3.06 16.15
N LYS A 79 -7.12 2.98 17.49
CA LYS A 79 -8.08 2.19 18.26
C LYS A 79 -9.50 2.72 18.10
N LYS A 80 -9.69 4.04 18.14
CA LYS A 80 -10.99 4.68 17.90
C LYS A 80 -11.52 4.35 16.51
N MET A 81 -10.68 4.49 15.48
CA MET A 81 -11.04 4.16 14.10
C MET A 81 -11.43 2.69 13.95
N TRP A 82 -10.70 1.78 14.62
CA TRP A 82 -11.02 0.35 14.63
C TRP A 82 -12.40 0.05 15.22
N VAL A 83 -12.74 0.68 16.35
CA VAL A 83 -14.07 0.50 16.98
C VAL A 83 -15.18 0.96 16.04
N ILE A 84 -15.03 2.13 15.42
CA ILE A 84 -16.00 2.64 14.43
C ILE A 84 -16.11 1.67 13.26
N LYS A 85 -14.99 1.14 12.78
CA LYS A 85 -14.99 0.18 11.67
C LYS A 85 -15.75 -1.10 12.02
N GLN A 86 -15.57 -1.62 13.23
CA GLN A 86 -16.29 -2.82 13.68
C GLN A 86 -17.80 -2.58 13.75
N GLN A 87 -18.23 -1.41 14.24
CA GLN A 87 -19.65 -1.04 14.25
C GLN A 87 -20.20 -0.90 12.82
N ASP A 88 -19.47 -0.25 11.91
CA ASP A 88 -19.85 -0.14 10.50
C ASP A 88 -19.99 -1.53 9.85
N LEU A 89 -19.05 -2.43 10.08
CA LEU A 89 -19.12 -3.80 9.55
C LEU A 89 -20.35 -4.56 10.07
N ALA A 90 -20.65 -4.46 11.37
CA ALA A 90 -21.84 -5.07 11.96
C ALA A 90 -23.14 -4.50 11.36
N MET A 91 -23.23 -3.17 11.18
CA MET A 91 -24.38 -2.54 10.54
C MET A 91 -24.52 -2.94 9.07
N ARG A 92 -23.41 -3.04 8.33
CA ARG A 92 -23.39 -3.50 6.93
C ARG A 92 -23.88 -4.94 6.81
N GLU A 93 -23.51 -5.83 7.73
CA GLU A 93 -24.02 -7.20 7.74
C GLU A 93 -25.54 -7.22 7.95
N LYS A 94 -26.05 -6.47 8.92
CA LYS A 94 -27.50 -6.34 9.18
C LYS A 94 -28.24 -5.82 7.95
N LEU A 95 -27.73 -4.75 7.31
CA LEU A 95 -28.32 -4.22 6.08
C LEU A 95 -28.28 -5.21 4.92
N SER A 96 -27.22 -6.03 4.83
CA SER A 96 -27.10 -7.04 3.77
C SER A 96 -28.14 -8.15 3.94
N LYS A 97 -28.42 -8.60 5.17
CA LYS A 97 -29.49 -9.55 5.49
C LYS A 97 -30.87 -8.97 5.14
N ASN A 98 -31.13 -7.71 5.49
CA ASN A 98 -32.38 -7.04 5.14
C ASN A 98 -32.58 -6.97 3.62
N LYS A 99 -31.55 -6.54 2.86
CA LYS A 99 -31.62 -6.48 1.38
C LYS A 99 -31.88 -7.85 0.74
N LEU A 100 -31.28 -8.91 1.30
CA LEU A 100 -31.53 -10.27 0.83
C LEU A 100 -32.98 -10.67 1.09
N LEU A 101 -33.51 -10.37 2.27
CA LEU A 101 -34.91 -10.64 2.61
C LEU A 101 -35.88 -9.85 1.70
N ASP A 102 -35.63 -8.55 1.50
CA ASP A 102 -36.42 -7.70 0.61
C ASP A 102 -36.44 -8.27 -0.81
N SER A 103 -35.28 -8.74 -1.32
CA SER A 103 -35.18 -9.40 -2.62
C SER A 103 -36.02 -10.68 -2.70
N LEU A 104 -36.01 -11.50 -1.65
CA LEU A 104 -36.85 -12.71 -1.58
C LEU A 104 -38.35 -12.40 -1.51
N LEU A 105 -38.73 -11.30 -0.84
CA LEU A 105 -40.12 -10.86 -0.73
C LEU A 105 -40.64 -10.19 -2.00
N ALA A 106 -39.76 -9.57 -2.78
CA ALA A 106 -40.12 -8.90 -4.03
C ALA A 106 -40.33 -9.87 -5.21
N LYS A 107 -39.96 -11.15 -5.07
CA LYS A 107 -40.17 -12.15 -6.12
C LYS A 107 -41.66 -12.40 -6.33
N SER A 108 -42.12 -12.25 -7.57
CA SER A 108 -43.50 -12.54 -7.99
C SER A 108 -43.75 -14.03 -8.27
N GLU A 109 -42.68 -14.78 -8.57
CA GLU A 109 -42.73 -16.22 -8.78
C GLU A 109 -42.78 -16.97 -7.44
N PRO A 110 -43.44 -18.15 -7.35
CA PRO A 110 -43.36 -19.00 -6.17
C PRO A 110 -41.90 -19.31 -5.78
N LEU A 111 -41.58 -19.14 -4.50
CA LEU A 111 -40.27 -19.48 -3.97
C LEU A 111 -40.08 -20.99 -3.94
N SER A 112 -38.86 -21.45 -4.23
CA SER A 112 -38.47 -22.84 -3.98
C SER A 112 -38.42 -23.15 -2.48
N ASP A 113 -38.51 -24.42 -2.11
CA ASP A 113 -38.47 -24.87 -0.70
C ASP A 113 -37.21 -24.38 0.04
N ILE A 114 -36.08 -24.33 -0.66
CA ILE A 114 -34.80 -23.84 -0.12
C ILE A 114 -34.89 -22.34 0.19
N GLU A 115 -35.47 -21.55 -0.71
CA GLU A 115 -35.64 -20.10 -0.53
C GLU A 115 -36.65 -19.79 0.58
N ILE A 116 -37.73 -20.58 0.70
CA ILE A 116 -38.69 -20.47 1.80
C ILE A 116 -37.98 -20.73 3.12
N THR A 117 -37.18 -21.79 3.19
CA THR A 117 -36.40 -22.14 4.38
C THR A 117 -35.44 -21.01 4.77
N LEU A 118 -34.71 -20.46 3.79
CA LEU A 118 -33.81 -19.34 4.01
C LEU A 118 -34.54 -18.08 4.47
N LYS A 119 -35.67 -17.74 3.82
CA LYS A 119 -36.51 -16.59 4.17
C LYS A 119 -36.99 -16.68 5.62
N ASN A 120 -37.53 -17.84 6.02
CA ASN A 120 -38.01 -18.07 7.37
C ASN A 120 -36.87 -17.98 8.40
N LYS A 121 -35.70 -18.55 8.08
CA LYS A 121 -34.52 -18.42 8.94
C LYS A 121 -34.11 -16.96 9.13
N LEU A 122 -34.04 -16.17 8.06
CA LEU A 122 -33.69 -14.74 8.13
C LEU A 122 -34.69 -13.96 9.00
N ILE A 123 -35.99 -14.24 8.85
CA ILE A 123 -37.03 -13.61 9.67
C ILE A 123 -36.83 -13.97 11.15
N THR A 124 -36.64 -15.25 11.46
CA THR A 124 -36.40 -15.71 12.84
C THR A 124 -35.17 -15.05 13.45
N ASP A 125 -34.03 -15.08 12.75
CA ASP A 125 -32.77 -14.47 13.21
C ASP A 125 -32.93 -12.95 13.46
N MET A 126 -33.75 -12.26 12.65
CA MET A 126 -34.02 -10.84 12.82
C MET A 126 -34.92 -10.54 14.02
N LEU A 127 -35.90 -11.41 14.30
CA LEU A 127 -36.82 -11.26 15.42
C LEU A 127 -36.21 -11.71 16.75
N SER A 128 -35.27 -12.66 16.75
CA SER A 128 -34.56 -13.09 17.97
C SER A 128 -33.47 -12.12 18.42
N ASN A 129 -32.98 -11.28 17.50
CA ASN A 129 -31.90 -10.32 17.74
C ASN A 129 -32.42 -8.88 17.90
N GLY A 130 -33.74 -8.73 18.13
CA GLY A 130 -34.43 -7.48 18.43
C GLY A 130 -34.34 -7.09 19.89
#